data_AF-W0PGP3-F1
#
_entry.id   AF-W0PGP3-F1
#
_cell.length_a   1.000
_cell.length_b   1.000
_cell.length_c   1.000
_cell.angle_alpha   90.00
_cell.angle_beta   90.00
_cell.angle_gamma   90.00
#
_symmetry.space_group_name_H-M   'P 1'
#
loop_
_entity.id
_entity.type
_entity.pdbx_description
1 polymer ?
#
loop_
_entity_poly.entity_id
_entity_poly.type
_entity_poly.pdbx_seq_one_letter_code
_entity_poly.pdbx_strand_id
1 'polypeptide(L)'
;MSGRSCPQILGIDEHFFSRKHGYATTLVDLKNHKVFDVVLGRSEASLRSFLKRLPGKEQVRVIVMDLSETYRQIARQYFPNAIIVADRFHVIRLVNQHFMQIWKQHDPVGRRNRGLISLMRRHHWKLSREQKERLEHYLAPYPVLRSLYAARQQLNGFLVQKNIRAKQIKRLLPQLLKLLEQLASSPARALAGTLQSWLEPIVRMWRFSKSNGITEGFHTKMEMLSRRAFGFRNFENYRLRVLAQCGWNGVINRVW
;
A
#
# COMPACT_ATOMS: atom_id res chain seq x y z
N MET A 1 21.62 -19.47 2.20
CA MET A 1 21.19 -18.08 2.00
C MET A 1 22.19 -17.44 1.04
N SER A 2 21.77 -16.88 -0.09
CA SER A 2 22.72 -16.09 -0.89
C SER A 2 23.21 -14.94 -0.02
N GLY A 3 24.53 -14.77 0.17
CA GLY A 3 25.13 -13.69 0.97
C GLY A 3 24.94 -12.29 0.38
N ARG A 4 23.77 -12.01 -0.19
CA ARG A 4 23.39 -10.73 -0.79
C ARG A 4 22.96 -9.77 0.32
N SER A 5 23.64 -8.64 0.40
CA SER A 5 23.28 -7.56 1.32
C SER A 5 21.93 -6.93 0.96
N CYS A 6 21.17 -6.45 1.96
CA CYS A 6 19.87 -5.80 1.75
C CYS A 6 19.93 -4.60 0.80
N PRO A 7 18.89 -4.31 0.00
CA PRO A 7 18.87 -3.12 -0.84
C PRO A 7 18.72 -1.82 -0.03
N GLN A 8 19.17 -0.68 -0.56
CA GLN A 8 18.98 0.63 0.10
C GLN A 8 17.51 1.06 0.15
N ILE A 9 16.70 0.63 -0.82
CA ILE A 9 15.26 0.91 -0.90
C ILE A 9 14.54 -0.43 -0.95
N LEU A 10 13.87 -0.77 0.15
CA LEU A 10 13.22 -2.05 0.36
C LEU A 10 11.70 -1.87 0.31
N GLY A 11 11.02 -2.71 -0.46
CA GLY A 11 9.57 -2.88 -0.42
C GLY A 11 9.25 -4.07 0.46
N ILE A 12 8.25 -3.93 1.33
CA ILE A 12 7.72 -5.02 2.16
C ILE A 12 6.23 -5.12 1.91
N ASP A 13 5.77 -6.33 1.61
CA ASP A 13 4.35 -6.64 1.39
C ASP A 13 4.08 -8.13 1.69
N GLU A 14 2.82 -8.53 1.75
CA GLU A 14 2.39 -9.92 1.97
C GLU A 14 1.50 -10.44 0.83
N HIS A 15 1.59 -11.75 0.58
CA HIS A 15 0.66 -12.45 -0.29
C HIS A 15 0.24 -13.78 0.32
N PHE A 16 -0.96 -14.22 -0.04
CA PHE A 16 -1.44 -15.53 0.35
C PHE A 16 -0.64 -16.62 -0.38
N PHE A 17 -0.12 -17.59 0.37
CA PHE A 17 0.63 -18.72 -0.20
C PHE A 17 -0.25 -19.97 -0.30
N SER A 18 -0.80 -20.47 0.81
CA SER A 18 -1.67 -21.66 0.79
C SER A 18 -2.56 -21.73 2.04
N ARG A 19 -3.64 -22.52 1.99
CA ARG A 19 -4.53 -22.70 3.17
C ARG A 19 -3.80 -23.29 4.37
N LYS A 20 -2.84 -24.19 4.14
CA LYS A 20 -2.07 -24.86 5.20
C LYS A 20 -1.08 -23.93 5.89
N HIS A 21 -0.42 -23.06 5.12
CA HIS A 21 0.70 -22.26 5.63
C HIS A 21 0.39 -20.75 5.76
N GLY A 22 -0.76 -20.30 5.25
CA GLY A 22 -1.19 -18.92 5.31
C GLY A 22 -0.45 -18.01 4.33
N TYR A 23 0.13 -16.94 4.86
CA TYR A 23 0.75 -15.85 4.11
C TYR A 23 2.27 -15.99 4.00
N ALA A 24 2.85 -15.35 3.00
CA ALA A 24 4.28 -15.14 2.87
C ALA A 24 4.57 -13.65 2.72
N THR A 25 5.64 -13.20 3.36
CA THR A 25 6.19 -11.84 3.25
C THR A 25 7.15 -11.77 2.07
N THR A 26 6.91 -10.83 1.16
CA THR A 26 7.81 -10.50 0.05
C THR A 26 8.67 -9.30 0.43
N LEU A 27 9.98 -9.43 0.22
CA LEU A 27 10.96 -8.37 0.32
C LEU A 27 11.44 -8.02 -1.10
N VAL A 28 11.34 -6.76 -1.50
CA VAL A 28 11.62 -6.30 -2.88
C VAL A 28 12.70 -5.23 -2.88
N ASP A 29 13.72 -5.37 -3.71
CA ASP A 29 14.61 -4.28 -4.09
C ASP A 29 13.88 -3.34 -5.05
N LEU A 30 13.38 -2.22 -4.52
CA LEU A 30 12.62 -1.23 -5.29
C LEU A 30 13.50 -0.33 -6.16
N LYS A 31 14.82 -0.34 -5.95
CA LYS A 31 15.76 0.38 -6.81
C LYS A 31 15.98 -0.42 -8.10
N ASN A 32 16.28 -1.70 -7.96
CA ASN A 32 16.63 -2.58 -9.07
C ASN A 32 15.44 -3.37 -9.64
N HIS A 33 14.25 -3.20 -9.06
CA HIS A 33 13.00 -3.85 -9.46
C HIS A 33 13.14 -5.38 -9.46
N LYS A 34 13.50 -5.94 -8.29
CA LYS A 34 13.75 -7.38 -8.12
C LYS A 34 13.22 -7.86 -6.78
N VAL A 35 12.73 -9.10 -6.73
CA VAL A 35 12.45 -9.77 -5.46
C VAL A 35 13.79 -10.05 -4.76
N PHE A 36 13.95 -9.48 -3.58
CA PHE A 36 15.11 -9.72 -2.73
C PHE A 36 14.96 -11.06 -2.00
N ASP A 37 13.81 -11.29 -1.35
CA ASP A 37 13.49 -12.56 -0.74
C ASP A 37 11.98 -12.78 -0.54
N VAL A 38 11.57 -14.01 -0.27
CA VAL A 38 10.23 -14.37 0.18
C VAL A 38 10.35 -15.27 1.41
N VAL A 39 9.61 -14.94 2.46
CA VAL A 39 9.69 -15.62 3.77
C VAL A 39 8.28 -16.01 4.21
N LEU A 40 8.13 -17.24 4.70
CA LEU A 40 6.83 -17.70 5.17
C LEU A 40 6.42 -16.96 6.46
N GLY A 41 5.15 -16.59 6.53
CA GLY A 41 4.56 -15.84 7.63
C GLY A 41 4.50 -14.34 7.39
N ARG A 42 3.86 -13.64 8.34
CA ARG A 42 3.63 -12.19 8.35
C ARG A 42 3.72 -11.56 9.73
N SER A 43 3.94 -12.37 10.77
CA SER A 43 4.13 -11.91 12.13
C SER A 43 5.61 -11.75 12.45
N GLU A 44 5.93 -10.89 13.41
CA GLU A 44 7.29 -10.73 13.90
C GLU A 44 7.88 -12.09 14.32
N ALA A 45 7.12 -12.92 15.06
CA ALA A 45 7.56 -14.24 15.50
C ALA A 45 7.96 -15.16 14.33
N SER A 46 7.16 -15.19 13.26
CA SER A 46 7.45 -16.00 12.07
C SER A 46 8.67 -15.51 11.28
N LEU A 47 8.91 -14.20 11.28
CA LEU A 47 9.96 -13.56 10.48
C LEU A 47 11.27 -13.37 11.25
N ARG A 48 11.24 -13.42 12.59
CA ARG A 48 12.35 -13.13 13.50
C ARG A 48 13.65 -13.85 13.11
N SER A 49 13.59 -15.16 12.93
CA SER A 49 14.78 -15.98 12.63
C SER A 49 15.42 -15.58 11.31
N PHE A 50 14.60 -15.23 10.31
CA PHE A 50 15.07 -14.73 9.03
C PHE A 50 15.68 -13.32 9.18
N LEU A 51 14.95 -12.40 9.79
CA LEU A 51 15.34 -11.00 9.93
C LEU A 51 16.62 -10.84 10.75
N LYS A 52 16.81 -11.60 11.84
CA LYS A 52 18.05 -11.57 12.62
C LYS A 52 19.27 -11.92 11.78
N ARG A 53 19.17 -12.92 10.91
CA ARG A 53 20.27 -13.40 10.05
C ARG A 53 20.45 -12.60 8.75
N LEU A 54 19.53 -11.70 8.45
CA LEU A 54 19.56 -10.95 7.20
C LEU A 54 20.76 -9.99 7.15
N PRO A 55 21.68 -10.11 6.18
CA PRO A 55 22.88 -9.28 6.14
C PRO A 55 22.59 -7.88 5.59
N GLY A 56 23.23 -6.85 6.17
CA GLY A 56 23.21 -5.47 5.67
C GLY A 56 21.91 -4.71 5.90
N LYS A 57 21.12 -5.07 6.91
CA LYS A 57 19.88 -4.35 7.27
C LYS A 57 20.12 -2.86 7.56
N GLU A 58 21.31 -2.56 8.04
CA GLU A 58 21.81 -1.24 8.44
C GLU A 58 22.00 -0.32 7.22
N GLN A 59 22.12 -0.88 6.02
CA GLN A 59 22.24 -0.14 4.77
C GLN A 59 20.89 0.24 4.15
N VAL A 60 19.79 -0.36 4.63
CA VAL A 60 18.44 0.00 4.21
C VAL A 60 18.15 1.43 4.68
N ARG A 61 17.84 2.32 3.74
CA ARG A 61 17.54 3.73 4.01
C ARG A 61 16.06 4.04 3.93
N VAL A 62 15.33 3.31 3.09
CA VAL A 62 13.89 3.52 2.88
C VAL A 62 13.18 2.19 2.86
N ILE A 63 12.09 2.08 3.62
CA ILE A 63 11.13 0.98 3.54
C ILE A 63 9.81 1.54 3.03
N VAL A 64 9.33 0.99 1.90
CA VAL A 64 7.97 1.24 1.40
C VAL A 64 7.09 0.08 1.78
N MET A 65 5.98 0.36 2.44
CA MET A 65 5.09 -0.68 2.97
C MET A 65 3.67 -0.16 3.18
N ASP A 66 2.73 -1.08 3.27
CA ASP A 66 1.33 -0.80 3.56
C ASP A 66 1.13 -0.27 4.98
N LEU A 67 -0.10 0.17 5.31
CA LEU A 67 -0.44 0.64 6.67
C LEU A 67 -0.63 -0.54 7.65
N SER A 68 0.35 -1.43 7.71
CA SER A 68 0.38 -2.58 8.63
C SER A 68 1.18 -2.24 9.88
N GLU A 69 0.52 -2.25 11.03
CA GLU A 69 1.18 -2.00 12.32
C GLU A 69 2.26 -3.06 12.62
N THR A 70 1.97 -4.32 12.31
CA THR A 70 2.91 -5.43 12.47
C THR A 70 4.20 -5.19 11.68
N TYR A 71 4.09 -4.82 10.40
CA TYR A 71 5.26 -4.52 9.60
C TYR A 71 5.93 -3.21 10.02
N ARG A 72 5.18 -2.23 10.58
CA ARG A 72 5.75 -0.98 11.09
C ARG A 72 6.66 -1.24 12.27
N GLN A 73 6.24 -2.13 13.16
CA GLN A 73 7.04 -2.59 14.30
C GLN A 73 8.26 -3.37 13.83
N ILE A 74 8.09 -4.31 12.89
CA ILE A 74 9.21 -5.05 12.28
C ILE A 74 10.22 -4.11 11.64
N ALA A 75 9.76 -3.12 10.85
CA ALA A 75 10.63 -2.16 10.18
C ALA A 75 11.46 -1.37 11.19
N ARG A 76 10.82 -0.84 12.25
CA ARG A 76 11.51 -0.10 13.32
C ARG A 76 12.51 -0.96 14.09
N GLN A 77 12.17 -2.22 14.36
CA GLN A 77 13.01 -3.11 15.18
C GLN A 77 14.22 -3.64 14.40
N TYR A 78 14.05 -4.00 13.13
CA TYR A 78 15.07 -4.71 12.36
C TYR A 78 15.83 -3.83 11.38
N PHE A 79 15.30 -2.65 11.02
CA PHE A 79 15.93 -1.74 10.06
C PHE A 79 16.05 -0.32 10.65
N PRO A 80 16.90 -0.14 11.68
CA PRO A 80 16.91 1.09 12.49
C PRO A 80 17.28 2.36 11.71
N ASN A 81 18.02 2.22 10.62
CA ASN A 81 18.44 3.34 9.77
C ASN A 81 17.43 3.68 8.66
N ALA A 82 16.35 2.90 8.54
CA ALA A 82 15.38 3.06 7.47
C ALA A 82 14.24 4.00 7.89
N ILE A 83 13.93 4.96 7.03
CA ILE A 83 12.67 5.70 7.14
C ILE A 83 11.53 4.90 6.49
N ILE A 84 10.37 4.92 7.13
CA ILE A 84 9.16 4.27 6.62
C ILE A 84 8.39 5.25 5.73
N VAL A 85 7.99 4.77 4.56
CA VAL A 85 7.13 5.47 3.59
C VAL A 85 5.88 4.61 3.38
N ALA A 86 4.70 5.21 3.55
CA ALA A 86 3.45 4.50 3.31
C ALA A 86 3.26 4.25 1.81
N ASP A 87 2.81 3.05 1.45
CA ASP A 87 2.44 2.76 0.08
C ASP A 87 1.16 3.52 -0.30
N ARG A 88 1.30 4.37 -1.31
CA ARG A 88 0.24 5.29 -1.74
C ARG A 88 -1.02 4.58 -2.20
N PHE A 89 -0.89 3.46 -2.91
CA PHE A 89 -2.06 2.72 -3.39
C PHE A 89 -2.87 2.21 -2.21
N HIS A 90 -2.20 1.63 -1.21
CA HIS A 90 -2.84 1.15 0.01
C HIS A 90 -3.49 2.25 0.84
N VAL A 91 -2.87 3.44 0.96
CA VAL A 91 -3.51 4.60 1.61
C VAL A 91 -4.78 5.03 0.87
N ILE A 92 -4.72 5.19 -0.46
CA ILE A 92 -5.88 5.59 -1.27
C ILE A 92 -6.98 4.51 -1.23
N ARG A 93 -6.60 3.22 -1.26
CA ARG A 93 -7.52 2.09 -1.14
C ARG A 93 -8.26 2.12 0.19
N LEU A 94 -7.54 2.30 1.30
CA LEU A 94 -8.12 2.41 2.64
C LEU A 94 -9.14 3.54 2.72
N VAL A 95 -8.76 4.74 2.25
CA VAL A 95 -9.65 5.92 2.22
C VAL A 95 -10.91 5.59 1.42
N ASN A 96 -10.77 5.11 0.19
CA ASN A 96 -11.92 4.81 -0.65
C ASN A 96 -12.82 3.72 -0.06
N GLN A 97 -12.25 2.68 0.55
CA GLN A 97 -13.03 1.63 1.22
C GLN A 97 -13.86 2.19 2.38
N HIS A 98 -13.26 2.99 3.26
CA HIS A 98 -13.97 3.60 4.38
C HIS A 98 -15.15 4.47 3.93
N PHE A 99 -14.92 5.38 2.98
CA PHE A 99 -16.01 6.23 2.47
C PHE A 99 -17.10 5.44 1.75
N MET A 100 -16.72 4.41 0.99
CA MET A 100 -17.71 3.54 0.35
C MET A 100 -18.50 2.73 1.38
N GLN A 101 -17.91 2.32 2.50
CA GLN A 101 -18.63 1.66 3.59
C GLN A 101 -19.66 2.60 4.23
N ILE A 102 -19.26 3.83 4.59
CA ILE A 102 -20.16 4.83 5.16
C ILE A 102 -21.32 5.13 4.21
N TRP A 103 -21.03 5.36 2.93
CA TRP A 103 -22.07 5.58 1.93
C TRP A 103 -23.04 4.40 1.79
N LYS A 104 -22.52 3.16 1.74
CA LYS A 104 -23.35 1.95 1.61
C LYS A 104 -24.25 1.70 2.82
N GLN A 105 -23.84 2.14 4.00
CA GLN A 105 -24.66 2.09 5.21
C GLN A 105 -25.77 3.14 5.15
N HIS A 106 -25.46 4.34 4.66
CA HIS A 106 -26.42 5.42 4.49
C HIS A 106 -27.47 5.14 3.41
N ASP A 107 -27.08 4.56 2.28
CA ASP A 107 -28.00 4.23 1.17
C ASP A 107 -27.92 2.75 0.74
N PRO A 108 -28.66 1.85 1.43
CA PRO A 108 -28.72 0.43 1.12
C PRO A 108 -29.35 0.07 -0.23
N VAL A 109 -30.10 1.01 -0.84
CA VAL A 109 -30.72 0.84 -2.17
C VAL A 109 -29.73 1.30 -3.25
N GLY A 110 -29.16 2.50 -3.10
CA GLY A 110 -28.17 3.08 -4.00
C GLY A 110 -26.91 2.22 -4.14
N ARG A 111 -26.50 1.48 -3.09
CA ARG A 111 -25.39 0.52 -3.19
C ARG A 111 -25.62 -0.65 -4.16
N ARG A 112 -26.86 -0.86 -4.62
CA ARG A 112 -27.21 -1.85 -5.66
C ARG A 112 -27.17 -1.25 -7.07
N ASN A 113 -27.15 0.08 -7.19
CA ASN A 113 -27.10 0.78 -8.47
C ASN A 113 -25.67 0.87 -9.01
N ARG A 114 -25.35 0.08 -10.05
CA ARG A 114 -24.01 0.03 -10.67
C ARG A 114 -23.52 1.39 -11.17
N GLY A 115 -24.40 2.22 -11.71
CA GLY A 115 -24.06 3.56 -12.20
C GLY A 115 -23.65 4.49 -11.07
N LEU A 116 -24.42 4.51 -9.99
CA LEU A 116 -24.13 5.31 -8.80
C LEU A 116 -22.85 4.86 -8.09
N ILE A 117 -22.66 3.55 -7.96
CA ILE A 117 -21.42 2.96 -7.46
C ILE A 117 -20.20 3.47 -8.26
N SER A 118 -20.31 3.53 -9.59
CA SER A 118 -19.25 4.03 -10.46
C SER A 118 -18.96 5.52 -10.23
N LEU A 119 -20.00 6.34 -10.06
CA LEU A 119 -19.86 7.78 -9.75
C LEU A 119 -19.21 8.00 -8.38
N MET A 120 -19.65 7.25 -7.37
CA MET A 120 -19.15 7.37 -6.00
C MET A 120 -17.70 6.98 -5.84
N ARG A 121 -17.17 6.03 -6.63
CA ARG A 121 -15.77 5.59 -6.55
C ARG A 121 -14.79 6.55 -7.22
N ARG A 122 -15.14 7.09 -8.39
CA ARG A 122 -14.23 7.83 -9.26
C ARG A 122 -13.79 9.17 -8.63
N HIS A 123 -12.65 9.66 -9.08
CA HIS A 123 -12.22 11.02 -8.76
C HIS A 123 -13.03 12.04 -9.57
N HIS A 124 -13.30 13.21 -8.99
CA HIS A 124 -14.14 14.21 -9.65
C HIS A 124 -13.56 14.72 -10.99
N TRP A 125 -12.23 14.71 -11.15
CA TRP A 125 -11.55 15.03 -12.43
C TRP A 125 -11.66 13.93 -13.50
N LYS A 126 -12.25 12.76 -13.17
CA LYS A 126 -12.54 11.66 -14.10
C LYS A 126 -14.03 11.54 -14.43
N LEU A 127 -14.84 12.49 -13.99
CA LEU A 127 -16.28 12.56 -14.28
C LEU A 127 -16.53 13.57 -15.39
N SER A 128 -17.38 13.21 -16.36
CA SER A 128 -17.92 14.18 -17.33
C SER A 128 -18.80 15.22 -16.64
N ARG A 129 -19.14 16.30 -17.33
CA ARG A 129 -20.05 17.34 -16.82
C ARG A 129 -21.40 16.75 -16.39
N GLU A 130 -22.04 16.00 -17.27
CA GLU A 130 -23.32 15.30 -17.00
C GLU A 130 -23.21 14.35 -15.79
N GLN A 131 -22.08 13.65 -15.66
CA GLN A 131 -21.84 12.74 -14.53
C GLN A 131 -21.70 13.49 -13.20
N LYS A 132 -21.10 14.69 -13.22
CA LYS A 132 -21.02 15.57 -12.05
C LYS A 132 -22.40 16.10 -11.67
N GLU A 133 -23.18 16.57 -12.64
CA GLU A 133 -24.55 17.07 -12.43
C GLU A 133 -25.46 15.97 -11.87
N ARG A 134 -25.41 14.76 -12.44
CA ARG A 134 -26.14 13.59 -11.91
C ARG A 134 -25.73 13.23 -10.50
N LEU A 135 -24.44 13.26 -10.19
CA LEU A 135 -23.95 12.96 -8.85
C LEU A 135 -24.35 14.04 -7.85
N GLU A 136 -24.30 15.30 -8.24
CA GLU A 136 -24.72 16.43 -7.42
C GLU A 136 -26.22 16.36 -7.13
N HIS A 137 -27.05 16.08 -8.14
CA HIS A 137 -28.48 15.87 -7.95
C HIS A 137 -28.78 14.73 -6.97
N TYR A 138 -28.01 13.64 -7.01
CA TYR A 138 -28.12 12.54 -6.05
C TYR A 138 -27.69 12.95 -4.62
N LEU A 139 -26.63 13.76 -4.48
CA LEU A 139 -26.08 14.16 -3.19
C LEU A 139 -26.84 15.34 -2.54
N ALA A 140 -27.57 16.14 -3.32
CA ALA A 140 -28.24 17.35 -2.86
C ALA A 140 -29.20 17.13 -1.66
N PRO A 141 -30.00 16.05 -1.60
CA PRO A 141 -30.86 15.77 -0.45
C PRO A 141 -30.10 15.34 0.82
N TYR A 142 -28.81 15.00 0.72
CA TYR A 142 -28.02 14.39 1.78
C TYR A 142 -26.79 15.24 2.13
N PRO A 143 -26.94 16.36 2.87
CA PRO A 143 -25.86 17.31 3.10
C PRO A 143 -24.63 16.70 3.77
N VAL A 144 -24.83 15.81 4.75
CA VAL A 144 -23.72 15.10 5.42
C VAL A 144 -22.95 14.22 4.44
N LEU A 145 -23.66 13.45 3.60
CA LEU A 145 -23.04 12.58 2.60
C LEU A 145 -22.32 13.39 1.52
N ARG A 146 -22.89 14.53 1.10
CA ARG A 146 -22.27 15.48 0.17
C ARG A 146 -20.95 16.01 0.72
N SER A 147 -20.92 16.44 1.99
CA SER A 147 -19.71 16.89 2.67
C SER A 147 -18.65 15.78 2.79
N LEU A 148 -19.06 14.55 3.14
CA LEU A 148 -18.17 13.40 3.17
C LEU A 148 -17.58 13.08 1.79
N TYR A 149 -18.40 13.14 0.73
CA TYR A 149 -17.91 12.96 -0.63
C TYR A 149 -16.87 14.03 -1.00
N ALA A 150 -17.14 15.30 -0.70
CA ALA A 150 -16.22 16.40 -0.96
C ALA A 150 -14.90 16.20 -0.19
N ALA A 151 -14.98 15.86 1.11
CA ALA A 151 -13.81 15.56 1.93
C ALA A 151 -12.98 14.40 1.37
N ARG A 152 -13.63 13.33 0.88
CA ARG A 152 -12.94 12.23 0.19
C ARG A 152 -12.21 12.70 -1.06
N GLN A 153 -12.84 13.54 -1.88
CA GLN A 153 -12.21 14.05 -3.11
C GLN A 153 -11.00 14.92 -2.79
N GLN A 154 -11.13 15.81 -1.81
CA GLN A 154 -10.04 16.66 -1.34
C GLN A 154 -8.88 15.82 -0.78
N LEU A 155 -9.18 14.84 0.09
CA LEU A 155 -8.18 13.93 0.65
C LEU A 155 -7.46 13.17 -0.45
N ASN A 156 -8.18 12.59 -1.41
CA ASN A 156 -7.57 11.92 -2.56
C ASN A 156 -6.71 12.88 -3.39
N GLY A 157 -7.12 14.14 -3.56
CA GLY A 157 -6.34 15.18 -4.22
C GLY A 157 -4.97 15.40 -3.57
N PHE A 158 -4.88 15.30 -2.24
CA PHE A 158 -3.62 15.29 -1.50
C PHE A 158 -2.84 13.98 -1.71
N LEU A 159 -3.50 12.82 -1.66
CA LEU A 159 -2.83 11.51 -1.69
C LEU A 159 -2.22 11.16 -3.06
N VAL A 160 -2.80 11.66 -4.15
CA VAL A 160 -2.27 11.41 -5.50
C VAL A 160 -1.01 12.23 -5.83
N GLN A 161 -0.66 13.23 -5.01
CA GLN A 161 0.50 14.08 -5.23
C GLN A 161 1.82 13.30 -5.19
N LYS A 162 2.76 13.70 -6.04
CA LYS A 162 4.10 13.10 -6.20
C LYS A 162 5.14 14.20 -6.42
N ASN A 163 6.38 13.94 -6.00
CA ASN A 163 7.54 14.81 -6.20
C ASN A 163 7.36 16.24 -5.64
N ILE A 164 6.69 16.37 -4.50
CA ILE A 164 6.39 17.66 -3.88
C ILE A 164 7.62 18.22 -3.17
N ARG A 165 7.94 19.48 -3.45
CA ARG A 165 9.09 20.19 -2.85
C ARG A 165 8.77 20.61 -1.41
N ALA A 166 9.79 20.75 -0.57
CA ALA A 166 9.62 21.13 0.84
C ALA A 166 8.79 22.42 1.04
N LYS A 167 8.98 23.44 0.20
CA LYS A 167 8.18 24.69 0.24
C LYS A 167 6.69 24.44 -0.03
N GLN A 168 6.36 23.51 -0.92
CA GLN A 168 4.96 23.14 -1.21
C GLN A 168 4.38 22.30 -0.07
N ILE A 169 5.16 21.41 0.55
CA ILE A 169 4.73 20.64 1.74
C ILE A 169 4.31 21.59 2.87
N LYS A 170 5.08 22.65 3.13
CA LYS A 170 4.72 23.67 4.14
C LYS A 170 3.36 24.32 3.90
N ARG A 171 2.90 24.39 2.64
CA ARG A 171 1.57 24.92 2.26
C ARG A 171 0.47 23.88 2.31
N LEU A 172 0.75 22.64 1.93
CA LEU A 172 -0.23 21.57 1.82
C LEU A 172 -0.50 20.87 3.16
N LEU A 173 0.53 20.72 4.00
CA LEU A 173 0.42 20.00 5.26
C LEU A 173 -0.63 20.59 6.21
N PRO A 174 -0.70 21.92 6.43
CA PRO A 174 -1.75 22.50 7.28
C PRO A 174 -3.18 22.22 6.75
N GLN A 175 -3.36 22.19 5.43
CA GLN A 175 -4.65 21.91 4.81
C GLN A 175 -5.04 20.44 4.98
N LEU A 176 -4.08 19.52 4.85
CA LEU A 176 -4.29 18.11 5.14
C LEU A 176 -4.66 17.91 6.61
N LEU A 177 -3.92 18.55 7.54
CA LEU A 177 -4.18 18.44 8.98
C LEU A 177 -5.59 18.93 9.34
N LYS A 178 -5.99 20.09 8.82
CA LYS A 178 -7.35 20.63 8.99
C LYS A 178 -8.42 19.66 8.47
N LEU A 179 -8.18 19.03 7.32
CA LEU A 179 -9.10 18.04 6.77
C LEU A 179 -9.18 16.79 7.67
N LEU A 180 -8.06 16.33 8.22
CA LEU A 180 -8.05 15.19 9.15
C LEU A 180 -8.79 15.50 10.46
N GLU A 181 -8.69 16.73 10.97
CA GLU A 181 -9.43 17.20 12.14
C GLU A 181 -10.95 17.22 11.88
N GLN A 182 -11.37 17.72 10.72
CA GLN A 182 -12.78 17.65 10.29
C GLN A 182 -13.27 16.21 10.19
N LEU A 183 -12.45 15.31 9.62
CA LEU A 183 -12.80 13.89 9.52
C LEU A 183 -12.88 13.22 10.90
N ALA A 184 -12.05 13.61 11.86
CA ALA A 184 -12.08 13.11 13.23
C ALA A 184 -13.40 13.42 13.94
N SER A 185 -14.05 14.52 13.57
CA SER A 185 -15.37 14.94 14.09
C SER A 185 -16.55 14.45 13.25
N SER A 186 -16.33 13.47 12.36
CA SER A 186 -17.33 12.96 11.41
C SER A 186 -17.54 11.44 11.55
N PRO A 187 -18.49 10.83 10.82
CA PRO A 187 -18.58 9.37 10.72
C PRO A 187 -17.30 8.68 10.24
N ALA A 188 -16.34 9.42 9.65
CA ALA A 188 -15.04 8.92 9.24
C ALA A 188 -13.96 8.99 10.35
N ARG A 189 -14.32 9.15 11.63
CA ARG A 189 -13.36 9.31 12.74
C ARG A 189 -12.30 8.20 12.85
N ALA A 190 -12.68 6.96 12.56
CA ALA A 190 -11.75 5.82 12.58
C ALA A 190 -10.68 5.92 11.48
N LEU A 191 -11.08 6.38 10.28
CA LEU A 191 -10.16 6.67 9.20
C LEU A 191 -9.22 7.81 9.59
N ALA A 192 -9.74 8.89 10.18
CA ALA A 192 -8.94 10.02 10.63
C ALA A 192 -7.85 9.58 11.63
N GLY A 193 -8.21 8.80 12.66
CA GLY A 193 -7.24 8.26 13.63
C GLY A 193 -6.15 7.41 12.99
N THR A 194 -6.51 6.60 11.98
CA THR A 194 -5.54 5.80 11.23
C THR A 194 -4.58 6.68 10.42
N LEU A 195 -5.11 7.66 9.68
CA LEU A 195 -4.29 8.58 8.88
C LEU A 195 -3.40 9.48 9.74
N GLN A 196 -3.86 9.87 10.93
CA GLN A 196 -3.06 10.61 11.90
C GLN A 196 -1.91 9.76 12.46
N SER A 197 -2.17 8.50 12.86
CA SER A 197 -1.12 7.56 13.32
C SER A 197 -0.07 7.28 12.25
N TRP A 198 -0.44 7.37 10.97
CA TRP A 198 0.42 7.16 9.81
C TRP A 198 0.83 8.45 9.10
N LEU A 199 0.60 9.62 9.70
CA LEU A 199 0.76 10.91 9.03
C LEU A 199 2.17 11.09 8.47
N GLU A 200 3.20 10.79 9.26
CA GLU A 200 4.58 10.99 8.83
C GLU A 200 4.95 10.08 7.64
N PRO A 201 4.74 8.74 7.67
CA PRO A 201 4.88 7.89 6.49
C PRO A 201 4.07 8.34 5.27
N ILE A 202 2.85 8.85 5.46
CA ILE A 202 1.99 9.37 4.39
C ILE A 202 2.58 10.65 3.80
N VAL A 203 3.01 11.61 4.60
CA VAL A 203 3.61 12.86 4.11
C VAL A 203 4.93 12.58 3.38
N ARG A 204 5.74 11.62 3.87
CA ARG A 204 6.96 11.19 3.18
C ARG A 204 6.67 10.69 1.77
N MET A 205 5.53 10.01 1.54
CA MET A 205 5.17 9.51 0.21
C MET A 205 5.11 10.64 -0.84
N TRP A 206 4.81 11.89 -0.46
CA TRP A 206 4.83 13.02 -1.41
C TRP A 206 6.22 13.32 -1.97
N ARG A 207 7.29 13.00 -1.25
CA ARG A 207 8.67 13.21 -1.69
C ARG A 207 9.24 12.00 -2.43
N PHE A 208 8.78 10.80 -2.09
CA PHE A 208 9.28 9.56 -2.70
C PHE A 208 8.44 9.14 -3.91
N SER A 209 9.12 8.95 -5.04
CA SER A 209 8.48 8.52 -6.30
C SER A 209 8.29 7.00 -6.38
N LYS A 210 9.08 6.23 -5.61
CA LYS A 210 8.99 4.78 -5.53
C LYS A 210 7.72 4.38 -4.76
N SER A 211 7.02 3.37 -5.27
CA SER A 211 5.84 2.76 -4.64
C SER A 211 5.98 1.24 -4.62
N ASN A 212 5.12 0.56 -3.86
CA ASN A 212 5.02 -0.90 -3.88
C ASN A 212 4.31 -1.44 -5.15
N GLY A 213 4.01 -0.61 -6.15
CA GLY A 213 3.38 -1.09 -7.40
C GLY A 213 4.22 -2.12 -8.15
N ILE A 214 5.55 -2.09 -7.98
CA ILE A 214 6.44 -3.14 -8.50
C ILE A 214 6.18 -4.48 -7.78
N THR A 215 5.94 -4.42 -6.47
CA THR A 215 5.62 -5.59 -5.64
C THR A 215 4.31 -6.23 -6.08
N GLU A 216 3.28 -5.45 -6.45
CA GLU A 216 2.03 -5.99 -7.03
C GLU A 216 2.26 -6.72 -8.36
N GLY A 217 3.12 -6.16 -9.22
CA GLY A 217 3.55 -6.83 -10.46
C GLY A 217 4.26 -8.15 -10.18
N PHE A 218 5.06 -8.21 -9.12
CA PHE A 218 5.68 -9.45 -8.66
C PHE A 218 4.68 -10.44 -8.07
N HIS A 219 3.73 -10.00 -7.25
CA HIS A 219 2.66 -10.87 -6.74
C HIS A 219 1.85 -11.48 -7.87
N THR A 220 1.55 -10.71 -8.93
CA THR A 220 0.91 -11.24 -10.14
C THR A 220 1.74 -12.34 -10.80
N LYS A 221 3.07 -12.15 -10.94
CA LYS A 221 3.98 -13.19 -11.47
C LYS A 221 4.03 -14.42 -10.57
N MET A 222 4.06 -14.24 -9.25
CA MET A 222 4.05 -15.32 -8.26
C MET A 222 2.76 -16.15 -8.31
N GLU A 223 1.61 -15.50 -8.50
CA GLU A 223 0.34 -16.19 -8.70
C GLU A 223 0.36 -17.01 -10.00
N MET A 224 0.86 -16.44 -11.11
CA MET A 224 1.01 -17.17 -12.37
C MET A 224 1.94 -18.38 -12.22
N LEU A 225 3.05 -18.24 -11.48
CA LEU A 225 3.95 -19.34 -11.14
C LEU A 225 3.22 -20.45 -10.40
N SER A 226 2.43 -20.09 -9.39
CA SER A 226 1.65 -21.04 -8.60
C SER A 226 0.61 -21.76 -9.45
N ARG A 227 -0.10 -21.05 -10.34
CA ARG A 227 -1.08 -21.64 -11.26
C ARG A 227 -0.43 -22.62 -12.23
N ARG A 228 0.71 -22.25 -12.83
CA ARG A 228 1.48 -23.12 -13.75
C ARG A 228 2.03 -24.38 -13.09
N ALA A 229 2.31 -24.32 -11.78
CA ALA A 229 2.78 -25.46 -11.01
C ALA A 229 1.65 -26.31 -10.40
N PHE A 230 0.38 -25.94 -10.62
CA PHE A 230 -0.79 -26.53 -9.93
C PHE A 230 -0.69 -26.44 -8.39
N GLY A 231 -0.11 -25.35 -7.91
CA GLY A 231 0.17 -25.08 -6.50
C GLY A 231 1.52 -25.62 -6.02
N PHE A 232 1.98 -25.10 -4.89
CA PHE A 232 3.22 -25.55 -4.24
C PHE A 232 2.91 -26.18 -2.89
N ARG A 233 3.36 -27.43 -2.69
CA ARG A 233 3.30 -28.10 -1.38
C ARG A 233 4.43 -27.65 -0.46
N ASN A 234 5.62 -27.44 -1.02
CA ASN A 234 6.82 -27.02 -0.30
C ASN A 234 7.11 -25.54 -0.57
N PHE A 235 7.19 -24.74 0.50
CA PHE A 235 7.45 -23.30 0.41
C PHE A 235 8.84 -22.98 -0.12
N GLU A 236 9.86 -23.78 0.18
CA GLU A 236 11.22 -23.52 -0.30
C GLU A 236 11.30 -23.70 -1.82
N ASN A 237 10.62 -24.70 -2.38
CA ASN A 237 10.54 -24.87 -3.84
C ASN A 237 9.84 -23.68 -4.51
N TYR A 238 8.81 -23.12 -3.87
CA TYR A 238 8.17 -21.90 -4.31
C TYR A 238 9.13 -20.72 -4.27
N ARG A 239 9.76 -20.47 -3.11
CA ARG A 239 10.74 -19.41 -2.88
C ARG A 239 11.87 -19.45 -3.91
N LEU A 240 12.47 -20.61 -4.16
CA LEU A 240 13.53 -20.80 -5.15
C LEU A 240 13.09 -20.41 -6.56
N ARG A 241 11.88 -20.79 -6.99
CA ARG A 241 11.34 -20.43 -8.31
C ARG A 241 11.05 -18.94 -8.41
N VAL A 242 10.54 -18.33 -7.35
CA VAL A 242 10.34 -16.87 -7.29
C VAL A 242 11.68 -16.14 -7.43
N LEU A 243 12.70 -16.55 -6.68
CA LEU A 243 14.03 -15.94 -6.75
C LEU A 243 14.68 -16.13 -8.13
N ALA A 244 14.51 -17.30 -8.75
CA ALA A 244 15.03 -17.57 -10.08
C ALA A 244 14.38 -16.67 -11.16
N GLN A 245 13.09 -16.39 -11.07
CA GLN A 245 12.38 -15.61 -12.10
C GLN A 245 12.28 -14.12 -11.82
N CYS A 246 12.27 -13.73 -10.55
CA CYS A 246 11.98 -12.37 -10.11
C CYS A 246 13.15 -11.71 -9.36
N GLY A 247 14.14 -12.49 -8.90
CA GLY A 247 15.31 -12.01 -8.13
C GLY A 247 16.64 -12.12 -8.88
N TRP A 248 16.61 -12.46 -10.18
CA TRP A 248 17.80 -12.72 -10.98
C TRP A 248 18.47 -11.44 -11.48
N ASN A 249 19.80 -11.40 -11.44
CA ASN A 249 20.61 -10.26 -11.87
C ASN A 249 21.18 -10.39 -13.29
N GLY A 250 20.87 -11.47 -14.02
CA GLY A 250 21.42 -11.72 -15.36
C GLY A 250 22.80 -12.39 -15.38
N VAL A 251 23.47 -12.52 -14.22
CA VAL A 251 24.81 -13.14 -14.16
C VAL A 251 24.67 -14.66 -14.00
N ILE A 252 24.87 -15.39 -15.09
CA ILE A 252 25.25 -16.80 -15.02
C ILE A 252 26.71 -16.80 -14.60
N ASN A 253 27.00 -17.11 -13.33
CA ASN A 253 28.35 -17.55 -13.00
C ASN A 253 28.57 -18.85 -13.78
N ARG A 254 29.23 -18.76 -14.93
CA ARG A 254 29.80 -19.95 -15.58
C ARG A 254 30.83 -20.48 -14.60
N VAL A 255 30.46 -21.55 -13.91
CA VAL A 255 31.45 -22.39 -13.23
C VAL A 255 32.17 -23.08 -14.37
N TRP A 256 33.43 -22.73 -14.57
CA TRP A 256 34.35 -23.47 -15.44
C TRP A 256 34.74 -24.76 -14.73
#